data_AF-A0A6V7HVV7-F1
#
_entry.id   AF-A0A6V7HVV7-F1
#
_cell.length_a   1.000
_cell.length_b   1.000
_cell.length_c   1.000
_cell.angle_alpha   90.00
_cell.angle_beta   90.00
_cell.angle_gamma   90.00
#
_symmetry.space_group_name_H-M   'P 1'
#
loop_
_entity.id
_entity.type
_entity.pdbx_description
1 polymer ?
#
loop_
_entity_poly.entity_id
_entity_poly.type
_entity_poly.pdbx_seq_one_letter_code
_entity_poly.pdbx_strand_id
1 'polypeptide(L)' 'KVSCTNDTLLVELETQEPFNGRLYASGYSETCDVQGTGSNSTVLSLKIPDEKELDRGNVNCGISPAYAMEADN' A
#
# COMPACT_ATOMS: atom_id res chain seq x y z
N LYS A 1 0.27 -1.51 11.49
CA LYS A 1 -0.47 -2.73 11.10
C LYS A 1 -0.55 -2.81 9.58
N VAL A 2 -0.54 -4.02 9.00
CA VAL A 2 -0.81 -4.23 7.56
C VAL A 2 -2.09 -5.03 7.42
N SER A 3 -2.97 -4.62 6.52
CA SER A 3 -4.20 -5.35 6.19
C SER A 3 -4.49 -5.27 4.70
N CYS A 4 -5.14 -6.29 4.15
CA CYS A 4 -5.46 -6.36 2.73
C CYS A 4 -6.98 -6.42 2.54
N THR A 5 -7.44 -5.75 1.50
CA THR A 5 -8.79 -5.92 0.93
C THR A 5 -8.65 -6.64 -0.42
N ASN A 6 -9.71 -6.66 -1.23
CA ASN A 6 -9.67 -7.32 -2.54
C ASN A 6 -8.67 -6.66 -3.50
N ASP A 7 -8.47 -5.34 -3.41
CA ASP A 7 -7.70 -4.55 -4.38
C ASP A 7 -6.74 -3.53 -3.73
N THR A 8 -6.68 -3.49 -2.40
CA THR A 8 -5.92 -2.46 -1.67
C THR A 8 -5.18 -3.07 -0.49
N LEU A 9 -3.89 -2.73 -0.37
CA LEU A 9 -3.07 -2.97 0.80
C LEU A 9 -3.05 -1.70 1.66
N LEU A 10 -3.45 -1.84 2.92
CA LEU A 10 -3.53 -0.76 3.90
C LEU A 10 -2.37 -0.90 4.89
N VAL A 11 -1.52 0.12 4.98
CA VAL A 11 -0.46 0.24 5.98
C VAL A 11 -0.85 1.33 6.98
N GLU A 12 -1.14 0.93 8.21
CA GLU A 12 -1.52 1.82 9.29
C GLU A 12 -0.34 2.05 10.24
N LEU A 13 0.01 3.32 10.44
CA LEU A 13 0.90 3.76 11.51
C LEU A 13 0.05 4.27 12.68
N GLU A 14 0.13 3.58 13.81
CA GLU A 14 -0.43 4.03 15.08
C GLU A 14 0.69 4.54 15.98
N THR A 15 0.52 5.72 16.56
CA THR A 15 1.50 6.37 17.43
C THR A 15 0.85 6.82 18.74
N GLN A 16 1.64 6.87 19.82
CA GLN A 16 1.16 7.41 21.10
C GLN A 16 0.98 8.93 21.04
N GLU A 17 1.86 9.62 20.31
CA GLU A 17 1.82 11.06 20.08
C GLU A 17 1.33 11.38 18.66
N PRO A 18 0.67 12.53 18.44
CA PRO A 18 0.25 13.01 17.13
C PRO A 18 1.35 12.97 16.06
N PHE A 19 1.13 12.21 14.99
CA PHE A 19 2.08 12.12 13.89
C PHE A 19 1.88 13.26 12.88
N ASN A 20 2.93 14.08 12.70
CA ASN A 20 3.02 15.09 11.64
C ASN A 20 4.21 14.74 10.74
N GLY A 21 3.93 14.13 9.59
CA GLY A 21 4.95 13.65 8.67
C GLY A 21 4.34 12.92 7.49
N ARG A 22 5.18 12.36 6.62
CA ARG A 22 4.73 11.66 5.41
C ARG A 22 5.05 10.17 5.52
N LEU A 23 4.04 9.33 5.31
CA LEU A 23 4.20 7.90 5.04
C LEU A 23 4.17 7.70 3.54
N TYR A 24 5.07 6.89 3.00
CA TYR A 24 5.11 6.62 1.56
C TYR A 24 5.78 5.28 1.25
N ALA A 25 5.46 4.73 0.09
CA ALA A 25 6.18 3.58 -0.45
C ALA A 25 7.57 4.01 -0.94
N SER A 26 8.61 3.28 -0.55
CA SER A 26 10.00 3.61 -0.90
C SER A 26 10.18 3.72 -2.42
N GLY A 27 10.76 4.84 -2.88
CA GLY A 27 10.88 5.14 -4.31
C GLY A 27 9.65 5.80 -4.95
N TYR A 28 8.56 5.99 -4.19
CA TYR A 28 7.28 6.54 -4.67
C TYR A 28 6.75 7.66 -3.75
N SER A 29 7.62 8.47 -3.16
CA SER A 29 7.27 9.52 -2.20
C SER A 29 6.38 10.65 -2.73
N GLU A 30 6.26 10.76 -4.05
CA GLU A 30 5.46 11.78 -4.74
C GLU A 30 4.12 11.25 -5.27
N THR A 31 3.95 9.93 -5.33
CA THR A 31 2.81 9.29 -6.00
C THR A 31 2.05 8.30 -5.10
N CYS A 32 2.72 7.75 -4.08
CA CYS A 32 2.19 6.73 -3.19
C CYS A 32 2.48 7.11 -1.74
N ASP A 33 1.93 8.25 -1.33
CA ASP A 33 2.11 8.82 -0.01
C ASP A 33 0.80 9.20 0.67
N VAL A 34 0.89 9.43 1.98
CA VAL A 34 -0.16 10.03 2.79
C VAL A 34 0.49 10.98 3.79
N GLN A 35 -0.11 12.16 3.96
CA GLN A 35 0.31 13.15 4.94
C GLN A 35 -0.39 12.90 6.27
N GLY A 36 0.38 12.65 7.32
CA GLY A 36 -0.08 12.69 8.71
C GLY A 36 -0.37 14.13 9.13
N THR A 37 -1.55 14.35 9.67
CA THR A 37 -2.08 15.68 10.05
C THR A 37 -2.24 15.85 11.55
N GLY A 38 -1.38 15.22 12.36
CA GLY A 38 -1.44 15.29 13.82
C GLY A 38 -2.49 14.38 14.45
N SER A 39 -2.83 13.27 13.76
CA SER A 39 -3.64 12.19 14.33
C SER A 39 -2.73 11.11 14.93
N ASN A 40 -3.27 10.30 15.84
CA ASN A 40 -2.60 9.13 16.41
C ASN A 40 -2.68 7.90 15.50
N SER A 41 -3.44 7.98 14.41
CA SER A 41 -3.45 6.98 13.33
C SER A 41 -3.33 7.67 11.98
N THR A 42 -2.48 7.11 11.11
CA THR A 42 -2.33 7.52 9.71
C THR A 42 -2.31 6.25 8.85
N VAL A 43 -3.15 6.22 7.81
CA VAL A 43 -3.32 5.05 6.94
C VAL A 43 -2.85 5.36 5.53
N LEU A 44 -1.82 4.65 5.08
CA LEU A 44 -1.39 4.63 3.68
C LEU A 44 -2.16 3.54 2.95
N SER A 45 -2.88 3.93 1.88
CA SER A 45 -3.63 3.01 1.03
C SER A 45 -2.89 2.81 -0.28
N LEU A 46 -2.50 1.57 -0.58
CA LEU A 46 -1.78 1.22 -1.79
C LEU A 46 -2.64 0.30 -2.65
N LYS A 47 -2.97 0.75 -3.85
CA LYS A 47 -3.76 -0.04 -4.82
C LYS A 47 -2.90 -1.20 -5.33
N ILE A 48 -3.43 -2.41 -5.23
CA ILE A 48 -2.87 -3.60 -5.85
C ILE A 48 -3.25 -3.56 -7.34
N PRO A 49 -2.29 -3.58 -8.27
CA PRO A 49 -2.59 -3.53 -9.69
C PRO A 49 -3.35 -4.78 -10.12
N ASP A 50 -4.34 -4.60 -11.00
CA ASP A 50 -5.02 -5.72 -11.66
C ASP A 50 -4.17 -6.32 -12.79
N GLU A 51 -4.58 -7.47 -13.32
CA GLU A 51 -3.85 -8.16 -14.40
C GLU A 51 -3.63 -7.26 -15.64
N LYS A 52 -4.59 -6.40 -15.97
CA LYS A 52 -4.49 -5.51 -17.14
C LYS A 52 -3.50 -4.38 -16.91
N GLU A 53 -3.41 -3.87 -15.68
CA GLU A 53 -2.42 -2.87 -15.27
C GLU A 53 -1.01 -3.48 -15.29
N LEU A 54 -0.86 -4.73 -14.87
CA LEU A 54 0.40 -5.47 -14.94
C LEU A 54 0.86 -5.75 -16.37
N ASP A 55 -0.04 -6.18 -17.26
CA ASP A 55 0.27 -6.44 -18.68
C ASP A 55 0.83 -5.21 -19.39
N ARG A 56 0.48 -4.01 -18.91
CA ARG A 56 0.96 -2.73 -19.43
C ARG A 56 2.28 -2.27 -18.79
N GLY A 57 2.86 -3.08 -17.91
CA GLY A 57 4.07 -2.78 -17.15
C GLY A 57 3.87 -1.72 -16.06
N ASN A 58 2.62 -1.44 -15.66
CA ASN A 58 2.33 -0.40 -14.66
C ASN A 58 2.34 -1.01 -13.25
N VAL A 59 3.51 -0.99 -12.61
CA VAL A 59 3.68 -1.45 -11.22
C VAL A 59 3.43 -0.29 -10.27
N ASN A 60 2.17 -0.01 -9.97
CA ASN A 60 1.82 1.11 -9.09
C ASN A 60 2.43 0.91 -7.69
N CYS A 61 3.09 1.95 -7.19
CA CYS A 61 3.73 1.94 -5.87
C CYS A 61 4.75 0.81 -5.61
N GLY A 62 5.29 0.19 -6.66
CA GLY A 62 6.22 -0.94 -6.55
C GLY A 62 5.57 -2.24 -6.10
N ILE A 63 4.24 -2.34 -6.13
CA ILE A 63 3.51 -3.55 -5.74
C ILE A 63 3.46 -4.53 -6.91
N SER A 64 4.11 -5.68 -6.75
CA SER A 64 4.05 -6.79 -7.70
C SER A 64 3.22 -7.95 -7.12
N PRO A 65 2.04 -8.25 -7.69
CA PRO A 65 1.26 -9.43 -7.34
C PRO A 65 2.04 -10.70 -7.63
N ALA A 66 1.97 -11.67 -6.73
CA ALA A 66 2.48 -13.01 -6.92
C ALA A 66 1.39 -14.01 -6.55
N TYR A 67 1.19 -15.01 -7.41
CA TYR A 67 0.14 -16.01 -7.24
C TYR A 67 0.79 -17.37 -7.03
N ALA A 68 0.31 -18.11 -6.03
CA ALA A 68 0.60 -19.53 -5.87
C ALA A 68 -0.71 -20.30 -6.12
N MET A 69 -0.68 -21.25 -7.04
CA MET A 69 -1.75 -22.23 -7.17
C MET A 69 -1.33 -23.45 -6.36
N GLU A 70 -2.03 -23.74 -5.27
CA GLU A 70 -1.89 -25.05 -4.64
C GLU A 70 -2.63 -26.05 -5.52
N ALA A 71 -1.93 -27.10 -5.94
CA ALA A 71 -2.58 -28.18 -6.68
C ALA A 71 -3.47 -28.95 -5.70
N ASP A 72 -4.79 -28.86 -5.89
CA ASP A 72 -5.73 -29.76 -5.23
C ASP A 72 -5.43 -31.19 -5.70
N ASN A 73 -5.03 -32.07 -4.78
CA ASN A 73 -4.88 -33.52 -4.98
C ASN A 73 -6.22 -34.24 -4.82
#